data_AF-A0A3S4KRY1-F1
#
_entry.id   AF-A0A3S4KRY1-F1
#
_cell.length_a   1.000
_cell.length_b   1.000
_cell.length_c   1.000
_cell.angle_alpha   90.00
_cell.angle_beta   90.00
_cell.angle_gamma   90.00
#
_symmetry.space_group_name_H-M   'P 1'
#
loop_
_entity.id
_entity.type
_entity.pdbx_description
1 polymer ?
#
loop_
_entity_poly.entity_id
_entity_poly.type
_entity_poly.pdbx_seq_one_letter_code
_entity_poly.pdbx_strand_id
1 'polypeptide(L)' 'MSSKLVLVLNCGSSSLKFAIIDAVNGEEYLSGLAECFHLPEARIKWENGRQ' A
#
# COMPACT_ATOMS: atom_id res chain seq x y z
N MET A 1 -23.75 5.90 -1.25
CA MET A 1 -22.61 6.55 -1.94
C MET A 1 -21.77 5.45 -2.58
N SER A 2 -21.24 5.65 -3.78
CA SER A 2 -20.33 4.69 -4.43
C SER A 2 -18.93 4.83 -3.84
N SER A 3 -18.27 3.71 -3.49
CA SER A 3 -16.90 3.69 -3.00
C SER A 3 -15.93 4.25 -4.04
N LYS A 4 -14.97 5.09 -3.62
CA LYS A 4 -13.92 5.62 -4.51
C LYS A 4 -12.56 5.13 -4.08
N LEU A 5 -12.25 3.89 -4.46
CA LEU A 5 -10.96 3.28 -4.13
C LEU A 5 -9.82 3.96 -4.89
N VAL A 6 -8.84 4.46 -4.16
CA VAL A 6 -7.63 5.11 -4.66
C VAL A 6 -6.42 4.30 -4.23
N LEU A 7 -5.55 3.98 -5.19
CA LEU A 7 -4.24 3.41 -4.92
C LEU A 7 -3.24 4.55 -4.62
N VAL A 8 -2.75 4.57 -3.39
CA VAL A 8 -1.71 5.50 -2.94
C VAL A 8 -0.36 4.80 -3.03
N LEU A 9 0.62 5.47 -3.64
CA LEU A 9 1.99 4.98 -3.79
C LEU A 9 2.98 6.01 -3.25
N ASN A 10 3.94 5.56 -2.46
CA ASN A 10 5.10 6.34 -2.05
C ASN A 10 6.36 5.54 -2.43
N CYS A 11 7.03 6.00 -3.48
CA CYS A 11 8.17 5.33 -4.10
C CYS A 11 9.48 5.98 -3.64
N GLY A 12 10.25 5.26 -2.84
CA GLY A 12 11.66 5.55 -2.59
C GLY A 12 12.55 4.87 -3.63
N SER A 13 13.84 5.15 -3.59
CA SER A 13 14.82 4.51 -4.49
C SER A 13 14.99 3.00 -4.24
N SER A 14 14.75 2.52 -3.01
CA SER A 14 14.91 1.11 -2.61
C SER A 14 13.68 0.50 -1.96
N SER A 15 12.55 1.21 -1.96
CA SER A 15 11.30 0.75 -1.36
C SER A 15 10.07 1.39 -2.01
N LEU A 16 8.92 0.75 -1.81
CA LEU A 16 7.62 1.23 -2.25
C LEU A 16 6.59 0.94 -1.15
N LYS A 17 6.04 1.99 -0.54
CA LYS A 17 4.87 1.89 0.33
C LYS A 17 3.62 2.05 -0.51
N PHE A 18 2.61 1.22 -0.27
CA PHE A 18 1.36 1.24 -1.00
C PHE A 18 0.16 1.09 -0.06
N ALA A 19 -0.97 1.68 -0.45
CA ALA A 19 -2.25 1.45 0.20
C ALA A 19 -3.42 1.63 -0.77
N ILE A 20 -4.52 0.90 -0.56
CA ILE A 20 -5.80 1.14 -1.21
C ILE A 20 -6.72 1.77 -0.18
N ILE A 21 -7.18 2.99 -0.45
CA ILE A 21 -7.99 3.77 0.48
C ILE A 21 -9.27 4.21 -0.25
N ASP A 22 -10.43 4.10 0.39
CA ASP A 22 -11.63 4.77 -0.12
C ASP A 22 -11.54 6.28 0.18
N ALA A 23 -11.43 7.09 -0.87
CA ALA A 23 -11.30 8.53 -0.76
C ALA A 23 -12.55 9.23 -0.19
N VAL A 24 -13.67 8.53 -0.04
CA VAL A 24 -14.91 9.08 0.54
C VAL A 24 -14.88 9.05 2.07
N ASN A 25 -14.42 7.96 2.68
CA ASN A 25 -14.48 7.74 4.13
C ASN A 25 -13.10 7.53 4.80
N GLY A 26 -12.03 7.41 4.01
CA GLY A 26 -10.66 7.16 4.49
C GLY A 26 -10.41 5.71 4.92
N GLU A 27 -11.32 4.79 4.66
CA GLU A 27 -11.17 3.38 4.99
C GLU A 27 -10.03 2.77 4.19
N GLU A 28 -9.08 2.14 4.89
CA GLU A 28 -7.96 1.44 4.29
C GLU A 28 -8.34 -0.02 4.06
N TYR A 29 -8.26 -0.47 2.81
CA TYR A 29 -8.61 -1.83 2.39
C TYR A 29 -7.38 -2.74 2.31
N LEU A 30 -6.22 -2.15 2.08
CA LEU A 30 -4.94 -2.83 1.95
C LEU A 30 -3.85 -1.80 2.23
N SER A 31 -2.82 -2.20 2.94
CA SER A 31 -1.56 -1.46 2.97
C SER A 31 -0.38 -2.41 2.93
N GLY A 32 0.78 -1.88 2.55
CA GLY A 32 2.00 -2.66 2.52
C GLY A 32 3.24 -1.89 2.19
N LEU A 33 4.35 -2.62 2.26
CA LEU A 33 5.69 -2.15 2.00
C LEU A 33 6.45 -3.21 1.22
N ALA A 34 6.91 -2.84 0.03
CA ALA A 34 7.97 -3.54 -0.67
C ALA A 34 9.31 -2.85 -0.33
N GLU A 35 10.32 -3.62 0.07
CA GLU A 35 11.59 -3.09 0.58
C GLU A 35 12.77 -3.96 0.15
N CYS A 36 13.99 -3.43 0.34
CA CYS A 36 15.25 -4.05 -0.05
C CYS A 36 15.38 -4.29 -1.56
N PHE A 37 14.93 -3.33 -2.38
CA PHE A 37 15.14 -3.43 -3.84
C PHE A 37 16.63 -3.46 -4.17
N HIS A 38 16.95 -4.19 -5.25
CA HIS A 38 18.32 -4.40 -5.72
C HIS A 38 19.23 -5.19 -4.75
N LEU A 39 18.64 -5.80 -3.71
CA LEU A 39 19.31 -6.67 -2.77
C LEU A 39 18.68 -8.08 -2.79
N PRO A 40 19.40 -9.14 -2.39
CA PRO A 40 18.85 -10.49 -2.27
C PRO A 40 17.66 -10.61 -1.30
N GLU A 41 17.56 -9.72 -0.31
CA GLU A 41 16.51 -9.71 0.71
C GLU A 41 15.23 -8.97 0.28
N ALA A 42 15.09 -8.68 -1.02
CA ALA A 42 13.92 -8.05 -1.61
C ALA A 42 12.66 -8.81 -1.20
N ARG A 43 11.71 -8.09 -0.58
CA ARG A 43 10.50 -8.68 -0.01
C ARG A 43 9.34 -7.70 -0.06
N ILE A 44 8.15 -8.25 0.10
CA ILE A 44 6.91 -7.50 0.24
C ILE A 44 6.17 -7.97 1.48
N LYS A 45 5.66 -7.02 2.25
CA LYS A 45 4.76 -7.24 3.37
C LYS A 45 3.47 -6.47 3.10
N TRP A 46 2.34 -7.08 3.42
CA TRP A 46 1.05 -6.41 3.34
C TRP A 46 0.14 -6.83 4.49
N GLU A 47 -0.78 -5.95 4.81
CA GLU A 47 -1.84 -6.15 5.79
C GLU A 47 -3.17 -5.86 5.10
N ASN A 48 -4.16 -6.74 5.31
CA ASN A 48 -5.51 -6.47 4.88
C ASN A 48 -6.12 -5.40 5.79
N GLY A 49 -6.92 -4.51 5.21
CA GLY A 49 -7.72 -3.55 5.95
C GLY A 49 -8.55 -4.24 7.03
N ARG A 50 -8.69 -3.57 8.19
CA ARG A 50 -9.64 -4.03 9.21
C ARG A 50 -11.05 -3.84 8.66
N GLN A 51 -11.84 -4.92 8.61
CA GLN A 51 -13.29 -4.83 8.44
C GLN A 51 -13.93 -4.21 9.69
#